data_AF-R9LVD9-F1
#
_entry.id   AF-R9LVD9-F1
#
_cell.length_a   1.000
_cell.length_b   1.000
_cell.length_c   1.000
_cell.angle_alpha   90.00
_cell.angle_beta   90.00
_cell.angle_gamma   90.00
#
_symmetry.space_group_name_H-M   'P 1'
#
loop_
_entity.id
_entity.type
_entity.pdbx_description
1 polymer ?
#
loop_
_entity_poly.entity_id
_entity_poly.type
_entity_poly.pdbx_seq_one_letter_code
_entity_poly.pdbx_strand_id
1 'polypeptide(L)'
;MGVYIKDASGKRIKVAGGGSGAAGPSGQDGKSAYDYAVAGGYTGTEAAFQALMGSAPWVPEAGYVSASNPNLLDNWYFLDPINQRRIQSGVTWGSKVYGLDRWKSYAADATKWVENEGIYLLGIANAILEQSIETNRFGGQRQITFSALIGTTLLSFTQDYQTAGSFDTSVGGVRYALAAYAPSDGLKMFRVYRPSLDGEAVPVIAAKVELGDKQTLARKDAAGNWILADPPPNKATELAKCQRYQQVLNEGTYSSHSFGLGFATASDQVRVIHHLPVCMRKTPAVIVDGAFQLNLNMSTPTSQRVDVSNLDLVGSDLQTIVLRAYGTVTLGSIYALVSNSANPGRIILDANL
;
A
#
# COMPACT_ATOMS: atom_id res chain seq x y z
N MET A 1 -28.78 6.43 0.59
CA MET A 1 -29.99 6.74 1.40
C MET A 1 -29.71 7.98 2.23
N GLY A 2 -30.62 8.95 2.28
CA GLY A 2 -30.48 10.15 3.13
C GLY A 2 -31.17 9.97 4.48
N VAL A 3 -30.52 10.38 5.58
CA VAL A 3 -31.09 10.33 6.93
C VAL A 3 -31.77 11.66 7.24
N TYR A 4 -32.94 11.61 7.90
CA TYR A 4 -33.75 12.77 8.25
C TYR A 4 -34.09 12.73 9.74
N ILE A 5 -34.17 13.90 10.37
CA ILE A 5 -34.69 14.09 11.72
C ILE A 5 -35.93 14.98 11.68
N LYS A 6 -36.81 14.86 12.69
CA LYS A 6 -37.98 15.73 12.84
C LYS A 6 -37.70 16.79 13.90
N ASP A 7 -38.05 18.04 13.61
CA ASP A 7 -38.04 19.10 14.63
C ASP A 7 -39.29 19.03 15.53
N ALA A 8 -39.35 19.92 16.53
CA ALA A 8 -40.47 20.01 17.49
C ALA A 8 -41.82 20.32 16.84
N SER A 9 -41.84 20.82 15.59
CA SER A 9 -43.06 21.05 14.80
C SER A 9 -43.44 19.86 13.92
N GLY A 10 -42.64 18.78 13.93
CA GLY A 10 -42.85 17.58 13.14
C GLY A 10 -42.33 17.67 11.69
N LYS A 11 -41.68 18.77 11.32
CA LYS A 11 -41.13 18.98 9.97
C LYS A 11 -39.87 18.14 9.78
N ARG A 12 -39.77 17.45 8.64
CA ARG A 12 -38.60 16.63 8.28
C ARG A 12 -37.45 17.54 7.83
N ILE A 13 -36.39 17.59 8.62
CA ILE A 13 -35.14 18.27 8.27
C ILE A 13 -34.17 17.22 7.71
N LYS A 14 -33.62 17.49 6.53
CA LYS A 14 -32.55 16.67 5.94
C LYS A 14 -31.28 16.90 6.74
N VAL A 15 -30.76 15.86 7.38
CA VAL A 15 -29.41 15.92 7.96
C VAL A 15 -28.46 15.81 6.77
N ALA A 16 -27.81 16.91 6.40
CA ALA A 16 -26.68 16.83 5.47
C ALA A 16 -25.69 15.79 6.05
N GLY A 17 -25.24 14.86 5.20
CA GLY A 17 -24.32 13.79 5.61
C GLY A 17 -23.19 14.36 6.46
N GLY A 18 -22.89 13.65 7.55
CA GLY A 18 -22.07 14.12 8.67
C GLY A 18 -21.08 15.21 8.29
N GLY A 19 -21.31 16.41 8.82
CA GLY A 19 -20.36 17.50 8.72
C GLY A 19 -19.00 16.98 9.15
N SER A 20 -18.07 16.94 8.21
CA SER A 20 -16.67 16.68 8.50
C SER A 20 -16.22 17.77 9.46
N GLY A 21 -15.51 17.41 10.54
CA GLY A 21 -14.90 18.43 11.40
C GLY A 21 -14.06 19.36 10.54
N ALA A 22 -14.06 20.65 10.85
CA ALA A 22 -13.14 21.58 10.22
C ALA A 22 -11.71 21.00 10.31
N ALA A 23 -10.99 20.92 9.19
CA ALA A 23 -9.59 20.53 9.25
C ALA A 23 -8.84 21.49 10.17
N GLY A 24 -7.86 20.96 10.89
CA GLY A 24 -6.91 21.82 11.56
C GLY A 24 -6.03 22.57 10.55
N PRO A 25 -5.25 23.55 11.02
CA PRO A 25 -4.40 24.34 10.15
C PRO A 25 -3.41 23.45 9.38
N SER A 26 -2.90 23.96 8.26
CA SER A 26 -1.77 23.33 7.56
C SER A 26 -0.63 23.03 8.53
N GLY A 27 -0.01 21.87 8.37
CA GLY A 27 1.16 21.52 9.18
C GLY A 27 2.31 22.47 8.89
N GLN A 28 3.10 22.80 9.92
CA GLN A 28 4.28 23.63 9.72
C GLN A 28 5.31 22.85 8.87
N ASP A 29 6.14 23.58 8.12
CA ASP A 29 7.24 22.93 7.39
C ASP A 29 8.32 22.47 8.36
N GLY A 30 8.65 21.18 8.32
CA GLY A 30 9.81 20.63 9.01
C GLY A 30 11.08 20.69 8.13
N LYS A 31 12.23 20.44 8.74
CA LYS A 31 13.52 20.30 8.03
C LYS A 31 13.55 18.98 7.25
N SER A 32 14.15 19.00 6.06
CA SER A 32 14.45 17.77 5.31
C SER A 32 15.66 17.02 5.88
N ALA A 33 15.83 15.76 5.50
CA ALA A 33 17.04 15.00 5.84
C ALA A 33 18.34 15.70 5.38
N TYR A 34 18.31 16.34 4.20
CA TYR A 34 19.43 17.13 3.71
C TYR A 34 19.68 18.39 4.57
N ASP A 35 18.63 19.11 4.97
CA ASP A 35 18.78 20.30 5.85
C ASP A 35 19.39 19.93 7.20
N TYR A 36 19.04 18.76 7.74
CA TYR A 36 19.67 18.22 8.94
C TYR A 36 21.13 17.82 8.70
N ALA A 37 21.44 17.19 7.56
CA ALA A 37 22.81 16.84 7.20
C ALA A 37 23.70 18.09 7.06
N VAL A 38 23.21 19.14 6.40
CA VAL A 38 23.91 20.43 6.27
C VAL A 38 24.10 21.08 7.63
N ALA A 39 23.06 21.10 8.47
CA ALA A 39 23.17 21.60 9.85
C ALA A 39 24.17 20.79 10.70
N GLY A 40 24.36 19.50 10.38
CA GLY A 40 25.35 18.61 10.97
C GLY A 40 26.75 18.71 10.35
N GLY A 41 26.98 19.60 9.38
CA GLY A 41 28.30 19.84 8.78
C GLY A 41 28.54 19.21 7.40
N TYR A 42 27.52 18.62 6.76
CA TYR A 42 27.63 18.14 5.37
C TYR A 42 27.80 19.32 4.40
N THR A 43 28.82 19.26 3.55
CA THR A 43 29.16 20.32 2.57
C THR A 43 28.91 19.91 1.11
N GLY A 44 28.46 18.68 0.87
CA GLY A 44 28.15 18.19 -0.46
C GLY A 44 26.85 18.78 -1.02
N THR A 45 26.64 18.63 -2.32
CA THR A 45 25.38 19.05 -2.95
C THR A 45 24.25 18.12 -2.56
N GLU A 46 23.02 18.61 -2.62
CA GLU A 46 21.85 17.77 -2.38
C GLU A 46 21.77 16.58 -3.35
N ALA A 47 22.11 16.77 -4.62
CA ALA A 47 22.19 15.67 -5.59
C ALA A 47 23.19 14.58 -5.15
N ALA A 48 24.34 14.97 -4.57
CA ALA A 48 25.30 14.04 -4.02
C ALA A 48 24.77 13.34 -2.76
N PHE A 49 24.04 14.04 -1.90
CA PHE A 49 23.38 13.47 -0.72
C PHE A 49 22.32 12.42 -1.10
N GLN A 50 21.51 12.74 -2.11
CA GLN A 50 20.48 11.84 -2.65
C GLN A 50 21.09 10.55 -3.22
N ALA A 51 22.20 10.66 -3.96
CA ALA A 51 22.93 9.50 -4.48
C ALA A 51 23.51 8.61 -3.37
N LEU A 52 24.02 9.22 -2.29
CA LEU A 52 24.52 8.50 -1.12
C LEU A 52 23.39 7.69 -0.46
N MET A 53 22.21 8.29 -0.28
CA MET A 53 21.04 7.66 0.34
C MET A 53 20.37 6.58 -0.53
N GLY A 54 20.51 6.66 -1.85
CA GLY A 54 19.93 5.69 -2.79
C GLY A 54 20.73 4.40 -3.00
N SER A 55 22.01 4.36 -2.60
CA SER A 55 22.95 3.30 -2.98
C SER A 55 23.29 2.27 -1.89
N ALA A 56 22.91 2.48 -0.62
CA ALA A 56 23.31 1.63 0.49
C ALA A 56 22.11 1.16 1.34
N PRO A 57 22.14 -0.05 1.94
CA PRO A 57 21.26 -0.37 3.04
C PRO A 57 21.56 0.63 4.16
N TRP A 58 20.56 1.41 4.54
CA TRP A 58 20.66 2.38 5.63
C TRP A 58 21.04 1.64 6.92
N VAL A 59 22.28 1.81 7.36
CA VAL A 59 22.74 1.44 8.71
C VAL A 59 23.15 2.74 9.39
N PRO A 60 22.34 3.29 10.31
CA PRO A 60 22.73 4.49 11.03
C PRO A 60 23.84 4.11 12.03
N GLU A 61 25.06 4.61 11.79
CA GLU A 61 26.07 4.68 12.82
C GLU A 61 25.61 5.70 13.89
N ALA A 62 25.82 5.38 15.17
CA ALA A 62 25.32 6.16 16.29
C ALA A 62 25.85 7.62 16.22
N GLY A 63 24.95 8.57 15.94
CA GLY A 63 25.26 10.00 15.87
C GLY A 63 24.78 10.71 14.60
N TYR A 64 24.31 9.99 13.58
CA TYR A 64 23.70 10.61 12.41
C TYR A 64 22.26 11.06 12.69
N VAL A 65 22.01 12.35 12.38
CA VAL A 65 20.76 13.07 12.58
C VAL A 65 19.61 12.29 11.95
N SER A 66 18.57 12.05 12.74
CA SER A 66 17.38 11.29 12.34
C SER A 66 16.84 11.80 11.01
N ALA A 67 16.49 10.87 10.13
CA ALA A 67 15.62 11.11 8.99
C ALA A 67 14.43 11.98 9.41
N SER A 68 13.85 12.68 8.44
CA SER A 68 12.54 13.30 8.57
C SER A 68 11.53 12.37 9.27
N ASN A 69 10.43 12.92 9.82
CA ASN A 69 9.46 12.11 10.57
C ASN A 69 9.05 10.86 9.74
N PRO A 70 9.07 9.65 10.32
CA PRO A 70 8.75 8.44 9.58
C PRO A 70 7.36 8.52 8.96
N ASN A 71 7.25 8.11 7.69
CA ASN A 71 5.94 8.00 7.05
C ASN A 71 5.19 6.78 7.60
N LEU A 72 3.97 7.00 8.11
CA LEU A 72 3.07 5.93 8.51
C LEU A 72 2.34 5.28 7.33
N LEU A 73 2.29 5.96 6.17
CA LEU A 73 1.83 5.34 4.92
C LEU A 73 2.89 4.39 4.37
N ASP A 74 2.41 3.33 3.74
CA ASP A 74 3.20 2.38 2.98
C ASP A 74 3.08 2.70 1.48
N ASN A 75 4.08 2.35 0.67
CA ASN A 75 4.11 2.54 -0.78
C ASN A 75 3.80 3.98 -1.22
N TRP A 76 4.41 4.95 -0.55
CA TRP A 76 3.94 6.33 -0.54
C TRP A 76 4.50 7.21 -1.66
N TYR A 77 5.49 6.72 -2.39
CA TYR A 77 6.19 7.41 -3.48
C TYR A 77 5.74 6.83 -4.81
N PHE A 78 5.06 7.63 -5.63
CA PHE A 78 4.30 7.13 -6.78
C PHE A 78 5.03 7.17 -8.12
N LEU A 79 6.22 7.78 -8.17
CA LEU A 79 7.05 7.77 -9.37
C LEU A 79 7.67 6.38 -9.61
N ASP A 80 8.04 5.68 -8.52
CA ASP A 80 8.53 4.30 -8.53
C ASP A 80 7.91 3.47 -7.38
N PRO A 81 6.61 3.11 -7.49
CA PRO A 81 5.90 2.40 -6.43
C PRO A 81 6.21 0.89 -6.44
N ILE A 82 5.93 0.23 -5.32
CA ILE A 82 5.73 -1.22 -5.29
C ILE A 82 4.45 -1.56 -6.05
N ASN A 83 4.54 -2.52 -6.97
CA ASN A 83 3.46 -2.91 -7.87
C ASN A 83 3.43 -4.44 -8.08
N GLN A 84 3.23 -5.20 -6.99
CA GLN A 84 3.09 -6.66 -7.06
C GLN A 84 1.82 -7.06 -7.83
N ARG A 85 0.85 -6.14 -7.97
CA ARG A 85 -0.37 -6.34 -8.76
C ARG A 85 -0.20 -6.15 -10.27
N ARG A 86 0.95 -5.63 -10.72
CA ARG A 86 1.29 -5.42 -12.14
C ARG A 86 0.29 -4.55 -12.88
N ILE A 87 -0.17 -3.50 -12.22
CA ILE A 87 -0.93 -2.45 -12.91
C ILE A 87 -0.01 -1.85 -13.97
N GLN A 88 -0.41 -1.94 -15.23
CA GLN A 88 0.36 -1.39 -16.34
C GLN A 88 0.29 0.14 -16.32
N SER A 89 1.39 0.80 -16.69
CA SER A 89 1.43 2.25 -16.86
C SER A 89 0.36 2.70 -17.86
N GLY A 90 -0.38 3.74 -17.52
CA GLY A 90 -1.48 4.30 -18.32
C GLY A 90 -2.82 3.60 -18.15
N VAL A 91 -2.88 2.40 -17.54
CA VAL A 91 -4.12 1.67 -17.34
C VAL A 91 -4.86 2.16 -16.10
N THR A 92 -6.19 2.31 -16.23
CA THR A 92 -7.05 2.72 -15.13
C THR A 92 -7.36 1.57 -14.18
N TRP A 93 -7.53 1.89 -12.89
CA TRP A 93 -8.13 0.99 -11.91
C TRP A 93 -9.15 1.73 -11.04
N GLY A 94 -10.03 0.97 -10.38
CA GLY A 94 -11.16 1.52 -9.65
C GLY A 94 -12.15 0.45 -9.17
N SER A 95 -13.33 0.87 -8.72
CA SER A 95 -14.42 -0.02 -8.28
C SER A 95 -14.14 -0.77 -6.96
N LYS A 96 -13.61 -0.05 -5.96
CA LYS A 96 -13.27 -0.55 -4.61
C LYS A 96 -12.16 -1.61 -4.62
N VAL A 97 -11.20 -1.50 -5.52
CA VAL A 97 -10.07 -2.43 -5.66
C VAL A 97 -8.75 -1.79 -5.27
N TYR A 98 -7.80 -2.61 -4.84
CA TYR A 98 -6.41 -2.21 -4.65
C TYR A 98 -5.69 -2.20 -6.00
N GLY A 99 -4.99 -1.09 -6.30
CA GLY A 99 -4.15 -0.93 -7.49
C GLY A 99 -2.68 -1.12 -7.14
N LEU A 100 -1.90 -0.05 -7.21
CA LEU A 100 -0.52 -0.02 -6.69
C LEU A 100 -0.56 -0.32 -5.18
N ASP A 101 0.02 -1.45 -4.79
CA ASP A 101 -0.02 -2.08 -3.47
C ASP A 101 -0.32 -1.12 -2.31
N ARG A 102 -1.28 -1.50 -1.44
CA ARG A 102 -1.84 -0.72 -0.32
C ARG A 102 -2.82 0.40 -0.71
N TRP A 103 -2.78 0.88 -1.94
CA TRP A 103 -3.66 1.97 -2.37
C TRP A 103 -4.94 1.47 -3.03
N LYS A 104 -6.07 1.88 -2.48
CA LYS A 104 -7.41 1.50 -2.92
C LYS A 104 -8.08 2.64 -3.67
N SER A 105 -8.76 2.29 -4.77
CA SER A 105 -9.57 3.21 -5.55
C SER A 105 -11.04 2.80 -5.57
N TYR A 106 -11.96 3.76 -5.50
CA TYR A 106 -13.38 3.52 -5.20
C TYR A 106 -14.31 3.58 -6.41
N ALA A 107 -14.25 4.65 -7.19
CA ALA A 107 -15.07 4.80 -8.39
C ALA A 107 -14.43 4.03 -9.56
N ALA A 108 -15.24 3.59 -10.53
CA ALA A 108 -14.74 2.90 -11.72
C ALA A 108 -13.87 3.86 -12.54
N ASP A 109 -12.72 3.39 -13.05
CA ASP A 109 -11.80 4.18 -13.87
C ASP A 109 -11.38 5.54 -13.26
N ALA A 110 -11.34 5.60 -11.93
CA ALA A 110 -11.06 6.81 -11.17
C ALA A 110 -9.59 7.20 -11.14
N THR A 111 -8.70 6.22 -11.30
CA THR A 111 -7.28 6.37 -11.03
C THR A 111 -6.46 5.68 -12.09
N LYS A 112 -5.35 6.31 -12.48
CA LYS A 112 -4.37 5.78 -13.43
C LYS A 112 -2.99 6.08 -12.88
N TRP A 113 -2.05 5.18 -13.12
CA TRP A 113 -0.66 5.35 -12.73
C TRP A 113 0.13 5.49 -14.01
N VAL A 114 1.00 6.48 -14.05
CA VAL A 114 1.94 6.65 -15.15
C VAL A 114 3.33 6.59 -14.56
N GLU A 115 4.12 5.65 -15.10
CA GLU A 115 5.51 5.44 -14.73
C GLU A 115 6.30 6.74 -14.83
N ASN A 116 7.10 7.06 -13.81
CA ASN A 116 7.88 8.31 -13.68
C ASN A 116 7.06 9.61 -13.60
N GLU A 117 5.73 9.58 -13.54
CA GLU A 117 4.88 10.77 -13.39
C GLU A 117 4.04 10.75 -12.10
N GLY A 118 3.51 9.59 -11.72
CA GLY A 118 2.73 9.41 -10.48
C GLY A 118 1.31 8.91 -10.72
N ILE A 119 0.42 9.14 -9.76
CA ILE A 119 -0.99 8.71 -9.82
C ILE A 119 -1.88 9.87 -10.24
N TYR A 120 -2.60 9.70 -11.32
CA TYR A 120 -3.65 10.61 -11.77
C TYR A 120 -4.98 10.24 -11.13
N LEU A 121 -5.63 11.23 -10.50
CA LEU A 121 -7.04 11.14 -10.09
C LEU A 121 -7.91 11.70 -11.21
N LEU A 122 -8.52 10.81 -11.97
CA LEU A 122 -9.20 11.14 -13.22
C LEU A 122 -10.53 11.85 -12.98
N GLY A 123 -11.00 12.51 -14.04
CA GLY A 123 -12.19 13.36 -14.06
C GLY A 123 -13.50 12.59 -13.88
N ILE A 124 -13.71 12.03 -12.69
CA ILE A 124 -15.01 11.62 -12.19
C ILE A 124 -15.13 12.17 -10.77
N ALA A 125 -16.33 12.62 -10.40
CA ALA A 125 -16.56 13.11 -9.05
C ALA A 125 -16.27 11.98 -8.04
N ASN A 126 -15.47 12.28 -7.02
CA ASN A 126 -14.99 11.32 -6.02
C ASN A 126 -14.00 10.28 -6.58
N ALA A 127 -13.10 10.68 -7.47
CA ALA A 127 -11.89 9.90 -7.72
C ALA A 127 -11.04 9.88 -6.44
N ILE A 128 -11.01 8.75 -5.75
CA ILE A 128 -10.41 8.58 -4.43
C ILE A 128 -9.23 7.63 -4.52
N LEU A 129 -8.11 8.05 -3.96
CA LEU A 129 -6.97 7.21 -3.63
C LEU A 129 -6.89 7.11 -2.10
N GLU A 130 -7.06 5.91 -1.55
CA GLU A 130 -7.16 5.70 -0.11
C GLU A 130 -6.11 4.69 0.38
N GLN A 131 -5.57 4.95 1.56
CA GLN A 131 -4.88 3.94 2.35
C GLN A 131 -5.40 3.92 3.79
N SER A 132 -5.55 2.72 4.34
CA SER A 132 -5.95 2.50 5.73
C SER A 132 -4.76 2.06 6.58
N ILE A 133 -4.63 2.62 7.77
CA ILE A 133 -3.58 2.35 8.75
C ILE A 133 -4.23 1.85 10.04
N GLU A 134 -3.68 0.82 10.69
CA GLU A 134 -4.16 0.37 12.00
C GLU A 134 -3.89 1.43 13.07
N THR A 135 -4.88 1.68 13.93
CA THR A 135 -4.78 2.72 14.97
C THR A 135 -3.66 2.47 15.99
N ASN A 136 -3.21 1.22 16.15
CA ASN A 136 -2.05 0.91 17.00
C ASN A 136 -0.72 1.47 16.44
N ARG A 137 -0.62 1.76 15.14
CA ARG A 137 0.59 2.35 14.52
C ARG A 137 0.84 3.79 14.97
N PHE A 138 -0.13 4.47 15.57
CA PHE A 138 0.05 5.82 16.12
C PHE A 138 0.71 5.82 17.51
N GLY A 139 0.91 4.66 18.15
CA GLY A 139 1.67 4.56 19.41
C GLY A 139 1.10 5.40 20.56
N GLY A 140 -0.19 5.73 20.53
CA GLY A 140 -0.84 6.61 21.50
C GLY A 140 -0.65 8.12 21.25
N GLN A 141 0.19 8.52 20.29
CA GLN A 141 0.32 9.91 19.89
C GLN A 141 -0.93 10.35 19.13
N ARG A 142 -1.49 11.49 19.54
CA ARG A 142 -2.77 11.97 19.01
C ARG A 142 -2.62 12.84 17.78
N GLN A 143 -1.63 13.71 17.76
CA GLN A 143 -1.48 14.69 16.70
C GLN A 143 -0.79 14.08 15.48
N ILE A 144 -1.36 14.34 14.31
CA ILE A 144 -0.84 13.90 13.02
C ILE A 144 -0.84 15.04 12.02
N THR A 145 0.06 14.97 11.06
CA THR A 145 0.04 15.78 9.84
C THR A 145 -0.09 14.87 8.63
N PHE A 146 -1.10 15.11 7.80
CA PHE A 146 -1.29 14.42 6.53
C PHE A 146 -0.98 15.37 5.39
N SER A 147 -0.12 14.96 4.47
CA SER A 147 0.30 15.76 3.32
C SER A 147 0.32 14.94 2.02
N ALA A 148 0.16 15.63 0.89
CA ALA A 148 0.36 15.07 -0.44
C ALA A 148 0.97 16.10 -1.40
N LEU A 149 1.93 15.67 -2.21
CA LEU A 149 2.54 16.47 -3.26
C LEU A 149 1.81 16.17 -4.58
N ILE A 150 1.19 17.19 -5.16
CA ILE A 150 0.39 17.10 -6.39
C ILE A 150 0.99 18.06 -7.41
N GLY A 151 1.63 17.51 -8.45
CA GLY A 151 2.54 18.27 -9.30
C GLY A 151 3.57 19.00 -8.45
N THR A 152 3.60 20.33 -8.54
CA THR A 152 4.50 21.20 -7.74
C THR A 152 3.81 21.86 -6.55
N THR A 153 2.64 21.37 -6.13
CA THR A 153 1.85 21.94 -5.02
C THR A 153 1.70 20.95 -3.88
N LEU A 154 2.02 21.40 -2.67
CA LEU A 154 1.81 20.64 -1.44
C LEU A 154 0.42 20.96 -0.86
N LEU A 155 -0.32 19.90 -0.54
CA LEU A 155 -1.46 19.96 0.36
C LEU A 155 -1.03 19.40 1.71
N SER A 156 -1.42 20.05 2.81
CA SER A 156 -1.21 19.50 4.15
C SER A 156 -2.26 20.02 5.13
N PHE A 157 -2.58 19.19 6.13
CA PHE A 157 -3.31 19.63 7.31
C PHE A 157 -2.91 18.79 8.53
N THR A 158 -3.03 19.41 9.70
CA THR A 158 -2.74 18.79 10.99
C THR A 158 -4.02 18.59 11.77
N GLN A 159 -4.16 17.46 12.46
CA GLN A 159 -5.32 17.18 13.31
C GLN A 159 -5.01 16.15 14.40
N ASP A 160 -5.97 15.93 15.30
CA ASP A 160 -6.00 14.73 16.15
C ASP A 160 -6.40 13.51 15.29
N TYR A 161 -5.71 12.37 15.39
CA TYR A 161 -6.03 11.19 14.60
C TYR A 161 -7.41 10.62 14.96
N GLN A 162 -7.99 10.92 16.11
CA GLN A 162 -9.32 10.43 16.50
C GLN A 162 -10.45 11.21 15.83
N THR A 163 -10.18 12.42 15.34
CA THR A 163 -11.21 13.25 14.69
C THR A 163 -11.28 12.96 13.19
N ALA A 164 -12.45 13.17 12.59
CA ALA A 164 -12.55 13.25 11.13
C ALA A 164 -12.19 14.68 10.69
N GLY A 165 -11.42 14.82 9.63
CA GLY A 165 -11.09 16.11 9.04
C GLY A 165 -10.76 16.01 7.57
N SER A 166 -10.92 17.13 6.87
CA SER A 166 -10.65 17.25 5.45
C SER A 166 -10.20 18.65 5.08
N PHE A 167 -9.20 18.75 4.20
CA PHE A 167 -8.67 19.99 3.68
C PHE A 167 -8.69 19.94 2.16
N ASP A 168 -9.19 20.99 1.50
CA ASP A 168 -9.26 21.06 0.05
C ASP A 168 -8.70 22.37 -0.50
N THR A 169 -8.13 22.29 -1.71
CA THR A 169 -7.61 23.46 -2.43
C THR A 169 -7.61 23.19 -3.94
N SER A 170 -7.32 24.20 -4.74
CA SER A 170 -7.18 24.06 -6.20
C SER A 170 -5.71 23.98 -6.61
N VAL A 171 -5.38 23.03 -7.48
CA VAL A 171 -4.05 22.81 -8.07
C VAL A 171 -4.23 22.82 -9.59
N GLY A 172 -3.61 23.77 -10.29
CA GLY A 172 -3.74 23.87 -11.76
C GLY A 172 -5.18 24.05 -12.26
N GLY A 173 -6.06 24.65 -11.45
CA GLY A 173 -7.49 24.80 -11.77
C GLY A 173 -8.38 23.61 -11.37
N VAL A 174 -7.78 22.52 -10.88
CA VAL A 174 -8.49 21.30 -10.43
C VAL A 174 -8.56 21.26 -8.90
N ARG A 175 -9.72 20.96 -8.31
CA ARG A 175 -9.82 20.77 -6.86
C ARG A 175 -9.28 19.42 -6.44
N TYR A 176 -8.45 19.45 -5.40
CA TYR A 176 -7.97 18.28 -4.67
C TYR A 176 -8.28 18.44 -3.19
N ALA A 177 -8.50 17.30 -2.54
CA ALA A 177 -8.75 17.26 -1.12
C ALA A 177 -7.98 16.12 -0.46
N LEU A 178 -7.53 16.40 0.76
CA LEU A 178 -7.06 15.41 1.71
C LEU A 178 -8.18 15.15 2.73
N ALA A 179 -8.38 13.90 3.13
CA ALA A 179 -9.28 13.56 4.23
C ALA A 179 -8.71 12.46 5.11
N ALA A 180 -8.96 12.55 6.40
CA ALA A 180 -8.62 11.56 7.40
C ALA A 180 -9.83 11.25 8.28
N TYR A 181 -10.23 9.99 8.41
CA TYR A 181 -11.38 9.59 9.24
C TYR A 181 -11.23 8.15 9.74
N ALA A 182 -11.86 7.84 10.88
CA ALA A 182 -11.70 6.58 11.59
C ALA A 182 -12.99 5.73 11.47
N PRO A 183 -12.99 4.63 10.71
CA PRO A 183 -14.03 3.60 10.78
C PRO A 183 -14.07 2.89 12.14
N SER A 184 -15.17 2.16 12.40
CA SER A 184 -15.40 1.40 13.64
C SER A 184 -14.60 0.08 13.74
N ASP A 185 -13.70 -0.19 12.80
CA ASP A 185 -12.93 -1.44 12.67
C ASP A 185 -11.48 -1.32 13.17
N GLY A 186 -11.15 -0.23 13.87
CA GLY A 186 -9.81 0.02 14.41
C GLY A 186 -8.80 0.52 13.38
N LEU A 187 -9.25 0.88 12.17
CA LEU A 187 -8.45 1.52 11.14
C LEU A 187 -8.63 3.04 11.14
N LYS A 188 -7.64 3.75 10.59
CA LYS A 188 -7.71 5.15 10.20
C LYS A 188 -7.47 5.24 8.70
N MET A 189 -8.39 5.87 7.98
CA MET A 189 -8.34 6.00 6.53
C MET A 189 -7.83 7.38 6.15
N PHE A 190 -6.91 7.42 5.18
CA PHE A 190 -6.33 8.61 4.59
C PHE A 190 -6.61 8.63 3.10
N ARG A 191 -7.17 9.75 2.62
CA ARG A 191 -7.60 9.91 1.23
C ARG A 191 -6.93 11.10 0.60
N VAL A 192 -6.36 10.91 -0.58
CA VAL A 192 -6.16 11.97 -1.58
C VAL A 192 -7.27 11.79 -2.60
N TYR A 193 -8.11 12.80 -2.80
CA TYR A 193 -9.26 12.65 -3.68
C TYR A 193 -9.60 13.93 -4.44
N ARG A 194 -10.30 13.74 -5.55
CA ARG A 194 -10.82 14.80 -6.40
C ARG A 194 -12.33 14.94 -6.17
N PRO A 195 -12.82 16.00 -5.47
CA PRO A 195 -14.22 16.14 -5.13
C PRO A 195 -15.12 16.50 -6.33
N SER A 196 -14.57 17.17 -7.36
CA SER A 196 -15.31 17.70 -8.51
C SER A 196 -14.66 17.38 -9.85
N LEU A 197 -15.44 17.48 -10.92
CA LEU A 197 -14.97 17.42 -12.31
C LEU A 197 -14.65 18.83 -12.81
N ASP A 198 -13.38 19.20 -12.87
CA ASP A 198 -12.94 20.60 -13.03
C ASP A 198 -11.60 20.78 -13.78
N GLY A 199 -11.36 20.02 -14.85
CA GLY A 199 -10.19 20.19 -15.72
C GLY A 199 -9.25 18.98 -15.78
N GLU A 200 -8.06 19.17 -16.36
CA GLU A 200 -7.08 18.11 -16.58
C GLU A 200 -6.36 17.71 -15.29
N ALA A 201 -6.28 16.41 -15.04
CA ALA A 201 -5.71 15.89 -13.80
C ALA A 201 -4.20 16.17 -13.72
N VAL A 202 -3.77 16.62 -12.54
CA VAL A 202 -2.36 16.73 -12.13
C VAL A 202 -1.98 15.48 -11.34
N PRO A 203 -0.78 14.89 -11.55
CA PRO A 203 -0.40 13.67 -10.84
C PRO A 203 -0.16 13.95 -9.36
N VAL A 204 -0.62 13.04 -8.52
CA VAL A 204 -0.17 12.86 -7.14
C VAL A 204 1.19 12.15 -7.21
N ILE A 205 2.22 12.81 -6.70
CA ILE A 205 3.61 12.33 -6.74
C ILE A 205 3.92 11.50 -5.49
N ALA A 206 3.42 11.92 -4.34
CA ALA A 206 3.66 11.27 -3.06
C ALA A 206 2.65 11.69 -1.99
N ALA A 207 2.53 10.91 -0.92
CA ALA A 207 1.73 11.25 0.26
C ALA A 207 2.44 10.86 1.57
N LYS A 208 2.26 11.61 2.66
CA LYS A 208 2.89 11.32 3.96
C LYS A 208 1.92 11.53 5.10
N VAL A 209 1.86 10.55 6.01
CA VAL A 209 1.24 10.74 7.33
C VAL A 209 2.34 10.68 8.36
N GLU A 210 2.44 11.73 9.15
CA GLU A 210 3.48 11.92 10.14
C GLU A 210 2.84 12.14 11.50
N LEU A 211 3.54 11.72 12.56
CA LEU A 211 3.17 12.10 13.91
C LEU A 211 3.66 13.52 14.20
N GLY A 212 2.87 14.28 14.95
CA GLY A 212 3.14 15.69 15.26
C GLY A 212 2.41 16.66 14.35
N ASP A 213 2.92 17.88 14.29
CA ASP A 213 2.27 19.05 13.69
C ASP A 213 2.97 19.59 12.44
N LYS A 214 4.01 18.88 12.00
CA LYS A 214 4.84 19.26 10.87
C LYS A 214 4.70 18.27 9.73
N GLN A 215 4.67 18.81 8.52
CA GLN A 215 4.93 17.98 7.35
C GLN A 215 6.44 17.99 7.07
N THR A 216 6.96 16.87 6.60
CA THR A 216 8.31 16.76 6.03
C THR A 216 8.33 16.02 4.68
N LEU A 217 7.17 15.89 4.01
CA LEU A 217 7.07 15.31 2.67
C LEU A 217 7.79 16.14 1.62
N ALA A 218 7.61 17.47 1.66
CA ALA A 218 8.07 18.36 0.62
C ALA A 218 8.66 19.65 1.19
N ARG A 219 9.48 20.33 0.40
CA ARG A 219 10.03 21.65 0.71
C ARG A 219 10.02 22.51 -0.54
N LYS A 220 10.16 23.82 -0.38
CA LYS A 220 10.27 24.72 -1.53
C LYS A 220 11.69 24.69 -2.09
N ASP A 221 11.80 24.63 -3.42
CA ASP A 221 13.03 24.89 -4.14
C ASP A 221 13.32 26.40 -4.22
N ALA A 222 14.43 26.77 -4.88
CA ALA A 222 14.82 28.18 -5.06
C ALA A 222 13.81 28.99 -5.90
N ALA A 223 12.99 28.32 -6.73
CA ALA A 223 11.94 28.93 -7.53
C ALA A 223 10.59 29.01 -6.78
N GLY A 224 10.52 28.49 -5.55
CA GLY A 224 9.31 28.47 -4.73
C GLY A 224 8.35 27.31 -5.03
N ASN A 225 8.74 26.37 -5.90
CA ASN A 225 7.95 25.16 -6.18
C ASN A 225 8.13 24.14 -5.07
N TRP A 226 7.08 23.39 -4.75
CA TRP A 226 7.22 22.26 -3.85
C TRP A 226 7.87 21.08 -4.56
N ILE A 227 8.94 20.56 -3.96
CA ILE A 227 9.66 19.36 -4.37
C ILE A 227 9.76 18.40 -3.18
N LEU A 228 10.00 17.12 -3.43
CA LEU A 228 10.20 16.15 -2.35
C LEU A 228 11.37 16.56 -1.46
N ALA A 229 11.17 16.46 -0.14
CA ALA A 229 12.19 16.80 0.84
C ALA A 229 13.19 15.65 1.04
N ASP A 230 12.71 14.41 0.99
CA ASP A 230 13.50 13.21 1.23
C ASP A 230 13.82 12.45 -0.06
N PRO A 231 14.90 11.64 -0.09
CA PRO A 231 15.11 10.65 -1.12
C PRO A 231 13.91 9.73 -1.33
N PRO A 232 13.80 9.11 -2.52
CA PRO A 232 12.94 7.96 -2.72
C PRO A 232 13.16 6.91 -1.62
N PRO A 233 12.09 6.25 -1.14
CA PRO A 233 12.22 5.26 -0.08
C PRO A 233 12.98 4.02 -0.56
N ASN A 234 13.60 3.30 0.39
CA ASN A 234 14.23 2.02 0.08
C ASN A 234 13.18 1.00 -0.41
N LYS A 235 13.33 0.51 -1.64
CA LYS A 235 12.35 -0.36 -2.30
C LYS A 235 12.14 -1.70 -1.58
N ALA A 236 13.18 -2.28 -0.98
CA ALA A 236 13.05 -3.53 -0.23
C ALA A 236 12.24 -3.33 1.06
N THR A 237 12.42 -2.19 1.74
CA THR A 237 11.63 -1.84 2.93
C THR A 237 10.18 -1.56 2.56
N GLU A 238 9.91 -0.82 1.48
CA GLU A 238 8.54 -0.59 1.01
C GLU A 238 7.87 -1.88 0.53
N LEU A 239 8.61 -2.78 -0.13
CA LEU A 239 8.10 -4.10 -0.50
C LEU A 239 7.72 -4.90 0.76
N ALA A 240 8.57 -4.93 1.78
CA ALA A 240 8.27 -5.61 3.04
C ALA A 240 7.01 -5.04 3.72
N LYS A 241 6.82 -3.72 3.70
CA LYS A 241 5.58 -3.08 4.20
C LYS A 241 4.35 -3.52 3.40
N CYS A 242 4.42 -3.54 2.07
CA CYS A 242 3.33 -4.01 1.21
C CYS A 242 3.02 -5.49 1.43
N GLN A 243 4.06 -6.31 1.60
CA GLN A 243 3.97 -7.74 1.83
C GLN A 243 3.29 -8.13 3.15
N ARG A 244 3.13 -7.21 4.10
CA ARG A 244 2.24 -7.44 5.26
C ARG A 244 0.77 -7.56 4.84
N TYR A 245 0.37 -6.96 3.73
CA TYR A 245 -1.03 -6.87 3.30
C TYR A 245 -1.30 -7.75 2.10
N GLN A 246 -0.32 -7.94 1.23
CA GLN A 246 -0.45 -8.79 0.06
C GLN A 246 0.89 -9.34 -0.37
N GLN A 247 0.95 -10.65 -0.62
CA GLN A 247 2.11 -11.32 -1.18
C GLN A 247 1.71 -12.13 -2.40
N VAL A 248 2.56 -12.16 -3.42
CA VAL A 248 2.40 -13.03 -4.58
C VAL A 248 3.51 -14.08 -4.53
N LEU A 249 3.13 -15.33 -4.31
CA LEU A 249 4.03 -16.47 -4.42
C LEU A 249 4.02 -16.93 -5.88
N ASN A 250 5.22 -17.00 -6.47
CA ASN A 250 5.46 -17.14 -7.90
C ASN A 250 4.87 -16.02 -8.76
N GLU A 251 5.75 -15.24 -9.35
CA GLU A 251 5.43 -14.14 -10.24
C GLU A 251 5.07 -14.60 -11.68
N GLY A 252 4.68 -15.86 -11.87
CA GLY A 252 4.13 -16.36 -13.15
C GLY A 252 5.12 -16.46 -14.32
N THR A 253 6.41 -16.25 -14.09
CA THR A 253 7.46 -16.40 -15.11
C THR A 253 8.24 -17.71 -14.99
N TYR A 254 8.16 -18.38 -13.84
CA TYR A 254 8.93 -19.60 -13.57
C TYR A 254 8.04 -20.85 -13.69
N SER A 255 8.30 -21.66 -14.71
CA SER A 255 7.76 -23.01 -14.82
C SER A 255 8.36 -23.91 -13.74
N SER A 256 7.58 -24.77 -13.10
CA SER A 256 8.04 -25.65 -12.01
C SER A 256 8.62 -24.93 -10.79
N HIS A 257 8.15 -23.71 -10.50
CA HIS A 257 8.50 -22.99 -9.27
C HIS A 257 8.03 -23.79 -8.06
N SER A 258 8.91 -24.06 -7.10
CA SER A 258 8.58 -24.79 -5.88
C SER A 258 8.07 -23.84 -4.80
N PHE A 259 6.88 -24.14 -4.28
CA PHE A 259 6.25 -23.38 -3.20
C PHE A 259 6.56 -23.96 -1.83
N GLY A 260 7.05 -25.20 -1.75
CA GLY A 260 7.38 -25.82 -0.48
C GLY A 260 7.26 -27.33 -0.52
N LEU A 261 7.77 -27.94 0.53
CA LEU A 261 7.64 -29.37 0.78
C LEU A 261 6.42 -29.63 1.66
N GLY A 262 5.74 -30.74 1.38
CA GLY A 262 4.59 -31.18 2.13
C GLY A 262 4.57 -32.69 2.32
N PHE A 263 3.75 -33.12 3.26
CA PHE A 263 3.57 -34.53 3.61
C PHE A 263 2.15 -34.97 3.25
N ALA A 264 2.03 -36.13 2.62
CA ALA A 264 0.73 -36.73 2.31
C ALA A 264 0.05 -37.23 3.59
N THR A 265 -1.01 -36.53 4.02
CA THR A 265 -1.76 -36.88 5.24
C THR A 265 -2.94 -37.82 4.98
N ALA A 266 -3.30 -38.01 3.71
CA ALA A 266 -4.22 -39.04 3.23
C ALA A 266 -3.80 -39.45 1.80
N SER A 267 -4.49 -40.40 1.18
CA SER A 267 -4.21 -40.86 -0.18
C SER A 267 -4.63 -39.87 -1.28
N ASP A 268 -5.26 -38.76 -0.92
CA ASP A 268 -5.83 -37.76 -1.82
C ASP A 268 -5.39 -36.32 -1.50
N GLN A 269 -4.51 -36.11 -0.52
CA GLN A 269 -4.11 -34.77 -0.12
C GLN A 269 -2.69 -34.69 0.48
N VAL A 270 -2.04 -33.56 0.26
CA VAL A 270 -0.73 -33.19 0.82
C VAL A 270 -0.86 -31.88 1.59
N ARG A 271 -0.30 -31.81 2.80
CA ARG A 271 -0.17 -30.56 3.55
C ARG A 271 1.20 -29.94 3.31
N VAL A 272 1.22 -28.76 2.73
CA VAL A 272 2.42 -28.02 2.32
C VAL A 272 2.58 -26.82 3.25
N ILE A 273 3.73 -26.72 3.89
CA ILE A 273 4.05 -25.62 4.79
C ILE A 273 4.91 -24.62 4.02
N HIS A 274 4.55 -23.34 4.10
CA HIS A 274 5.32 -22.26 3.48
C HIS A 274 5.52 -21.12 4.48
N HIS A 275 6.78 -20.69 4.62
CA HIS A 275 7.15 -19.55 5.45
C HIS A 275 7.21 -18.27 4.62
N LEU A 276 6.63 -17.21 5.16
CA LEU A 276 6.56 -15.92 4.52
C LEU A 276 7.74 -15.04 4.95
N PRO A 277 8.29 -14.22 4.04
CA PRO A 277 9.41 -13.32 4.36
C PRO A 277 9.01 -12.24 5.37
N VAL A 278 7.71 -11.92 5.45
CA VAL A 278 7.14 -10.93 6.36
C VAL A 278 5.83 -11.48 6.94
N CYS A 279 5.60 -11.22 8.23
CA CYS A 279 4.32 -11.53 8.87
C CYS A 279 3.17 -10.78 8.19
N MET A 280 2.13 -11.52 7.79
CA MET A 280 0.89 -10.94 7.32
C MET A 280 0.20 -10.16 8.45
N ARG A 281 -0.49 -9.10 8.09
CA ARG A 281 -1.27 -8.24 8.98
C ARG A 281 -2.37 -8.99 9.73
N LYS A 282 -3.02 -9.89 9.02
CA LYS A 282 -4.03 -10.84 9.52
C LYS A 282 -3.95 -12.12 8.69
N THR A 283 -4.68 -13.16 9.09
CA THR A 283 -4.84 -14.35 8.26
C THR A 283 -5.30 -13.95 6.85
N PRO A 284 -4.50 -14.25 5.80
CA PRO A 284 -4.81 -13.81 4.44
C PRO A 284 -5.87 -14.70 3.81
N ALA A 285 -6.66 -14.12 2.90
CA ALA A 285 -7.34 -14.92 1.88
C ALA A 285 -6.28 -15.52 0.94
N VAL A 286 -6.51 -16.76 0.49
CA VAL A 286 -5.68 -17.41 -0.50
C VAL A 286 -6.42 -17.42 -1.82
N ILE A 287 -5.84 -16.79 -2.83
CA ILE A 287 -6.33 -16.79 -4.19
C ILE A 287 -5.35 -17.60 -5.03
N VAL A 288 -5.88 -18.58 -5.74
CA VAL A 288 -5.12 -19.49 -6.58
C VAL A 288 -5.44 -19.15 -8.02
N ASP A 289 -4.40 -18.94 -8.82
CA ASP A 289 -4.53 -18.70 -10.26
C ASP A 289 -3.52 -19.57 -11.00
N GLY A 290 -3.94 -20.15 -12.12
CA GLY A 290 -3.17 -21.16 -12.86
C GLY A 290 -3.19 -22.55 -12.22
N ALA A 291 -2.29 -23.43 -12.67
CA ALA A 291 -2.29 -24.84 -12.30
C ALA A 291 -1.04 -25.24 -11.50
N PHE A 292 -1.20 -26.28 -10.68
CA PHE A 292 -0.18 -26.78 -9.76
C PHE A 292 -0.05 -28.29 -9.88
N GLN A 293 1.10 -28.79 -9.48
CA GLN A 293 1.39 -30.22 -9.45
C GLN A 293 2.12 -30.59 -8.17
N LEU A 294 1.98 -31.85 -7.75
CA LEU A 294 2.73 -32.45 -6.65
C LEU A 294 3.83 -33.32 -7.23
N ASN A 295 5.08 -33.01 -6.89
CA ASN A 295 6.26 -33.75 -7.32
C ASN A 295 6.76 -34.65 -6.18
N LEU A 296 6.59 -35.96 -6.33
CA LEU A 296 7.07 -36.95 -5.36
C LEU A 296 8.59 -36.88 -5.24
N ASN A 297 9.11 -36.77 -4.01
CA ASN A 297 10.55 -36.79 -3.71
C ASN A 297 11.41 -35.84 -4.57
N MET A 298 10.84 -34.72 -5.04
CA MET A 298 11.50 -33.80 -5.99
C MET A 298 12.04 -34.50 -7.25
N SER A 299 11.39 -35.57 -7.69
CA SER A 299 11.83 -36.34 -8.85
C SER A 299 11.94 -35.47 -10.10
N THR A 300 12.98 -35.70 -10.91
CA THR A 300 13.19 -34.97 -12.17
C THR A 300 12.20 -35.33 -13.28
N PRO A 301 11.64 -36.56 -13.38
CA PRO A 301 10.67 -36.87 -14.42
C PRO A 301 9.32 -36.18 -14.17
N THR A 302 8.86 -35.36 -15.12
CA THR A 302 7.52 -34.75 -15.08
C THR A 302 6.39 -35.78 -15.13
N SER A 303 6.66 -37.00 -15.63
CA SER A 303 5.72 -38.11 -15.69
C SER A 303 5.30 -38.68 -14.34
N GLN A 304 5.97 -38.30 -13.24
CA GLN A 304 5.64 -38.70 -11.86
C GLN A 304 4.93 -37.60 -11.07
N ARG A 305 4.57 -36.49 -11.74
CA ARG A 305 3.85 -35.39 -11.10
C ARG A 305 2.36 -35.68 -11.10
N VAL A 306 1.72 -35.34 -9.99
CA VAL A 306 0.27 -35.46 -9.81
C VAL A 306 -0.34 -34.08 -9.98
N ASP A 307 -1.32 -33.94 -10.88
CA ASP A 307 -2.04 -32.67 -11.03
C ASP A 307 -2.87 -32.36 -9.78
N VAL A 308 -2.81 -31.10 -9.35
CA VAL A 308 -3.57 -30.62 -8.20
C VAL A 308 -4.97 -30.22 -8.65
N SER A 309 -6.00 -30.89 -8.12
CA SER A 309 -7.40 -30.61 -8.46
C SER A 309 -7.96 -29.43 -7.67
N ASN A 310 -7.44 -29.17 -6.48
CA ASN A 310 -7.81 -28.04 -5.63
C ASN A 310 -6.67 -27.69 -4.67
N LEU A 311 -6.64 -26.43 -4.23
CA LEU A 311 -5.69 -25.93 -3.24
C LEU A 311 -6.43 -25.00 -2.27
N ASP A 312 -6.46 -25.36 -0.98
CA ASP A 312 -7.09 -24.56 0.06
C ASP A 312 -6.14 -24.26 1.24
N LEU A 313 -6.47 -23.21 2.01
CA LEU A 313 -5.75 -22.86 3.23
C LEU A 313 -6.34 -23.64 4.40
N VAL A 314 -5.49 -24.35 5.14
CA VAL A 314 -5.92 -25.19 6.27
C VAL A 314 -5.29 -24.80 7.60
N GLY A 315 -4.38 -23.83 7.59
CA GLY A 315 -3.77 -23.26 8.78
C GLY A 315 -2.91 -22.06 8.44
N SER A 316 -2.79 -21.11 9.39
CA SER A 316 -1.90 -19.96 9.27
C SER A 316 -1.58 -19.39 10.65
N ASP A 317 -0.36 -18.90 10.87
CA ASP A 317 0.06 -18.14 12.07
C ASP A 317 0.65 -16.76 11.73
N LEU A 318 0.13 -16.14 10.66
CA LEU A 318 0.58 -14.87 10.06
C LEU A 318 1.93 -14.92 9.35
N GLN A 319 2.92 -15.68 9.83
CA GLN A 319 4.22 -15.82 9.16
C GLN A 319 4.38 -17.16 8.44
N THR A 320 3.51 -18.11 8.72
CA THR A 320 3.46 -19.40 8.04
C THR A 320 2.04 -19.64 7.52
N ILE A 321 1.95 -20.25 6.35
CA ILE A 321 0.70 -20.80 5.81
C ILE A 321 0.85 -22.30 5.64
N VAL A 322 -0.27 -23.00 5.82
CA VAL A 322 -0.40 -24.42 5.52
C VAL A 322 -1.45 -24.55 4.44
N LEU A 323 -0.99 -24.91 3.25
CA LEU A 323 -1.85 -25.22 2.11
C LEU A 323 -2.13 -26.71 2.09
N ARG A 324 -3.34 -27.09 1.68
CA ARG A 324 -3.66 -28.47 1.34
C ARG A 324 -3.92 -28.56 -0.15
N ALA A 325 -3.12 -29.37 -0.81
CA ALA A 325 -3.24 -29.68 -2.22
C ALA A 325 -3.91 -31.04 -2.38
N TYR A 326 -4.95 -31.11 -3.21
CA TYR A 326 -5.69 -32.35 -3.48
C TYR A 326 -5.18 -33.01 -4.76
N GLY A 327 -4.95 -34.31 -4.69
CA GLY A 327 -4.45 -35.13 -5.81
C GLY A 327 -4.18 -36.57 -5.35
N THR A 328 -4.19 -37.53 -6.28
CA THR A 328 -3.94 -38.95 -5.95
C THR A 328 -2.48 -39.17 -5.55
N VAL A 329 -2.24 -39.41 -4.26
CA VAL A 329 -0.89 -39.50 -3.67
C VAL A 329 -0.72 -40.72 -2.78
N THR A 330 0.53 -41.15 -2.60
CA THR A 330 0.90 -42.18 -1.62
C THR A 330 0.95 -41.58 -0.20
N LEU A 331 0.07 -42.07 0.68
CA LEU A 331 0.06 -41.72 2.10
C LEU A 331 1.47 -41.89 2.71
N GLY A 332 1.91 -40.91 3.50
CA GLY A 332 3.21 -40.96 4.15
C GLY A 332 4.39 -40.43 3.32
N SER A 333 4.18 -40.14 2.03
CA SER A 333 5.24 -39.66 1.16
C SER A 333 5.39 -38.14 1.19
N ILE A 334 6.58 -37.66 0.81
CA ILE A 334 6.91 -36.24 0.71
C ILE A 334 6.72 -35.76 -0.74
N TYR A 335 6.03 -34.65 -0.91
CA TYR A 335 5.81 -34.01 -2.20
C TYR A 335 6.25 -32.55 -2.15
N ALA A 336 6.83 -32.06 -3.25
CA ALA A 336 6.97 -30.63 -3.48
C ALA A 336 5.74 -30.11 -4.23
N LEU A 337 5.13 -29.04 -3.75
CA LEU A 337 4.12 -28.30 -4.53
C LEU A 337 4.84 -27.41 -5.53
N VAL A 338 4.56 -27.60 -6.82
CA VAL A 338 5.20 -26.84 -7.89
C VAL A 338 4.18 -26.23 -8.84
N SER A 339 4.52 -25.12 -9.49
CA SER A 339 3.72 -24.57 -10.59
C SER A 339 3.77 -25.53 -11.78
N ASN A 340 2.63 -25.69 -12.47
CA ASN A 340 2.58 -26.44 -13.71
C ASN A 340 3.41 -25.72 -14.78
N SER A 341 4.15 -26.45 -15.61
CA SER A 341 5.00 -25.85 -16.64
C SER A 341 4.24 -25.26 -17.84
N ALA A 342 3.06 -25.80 -18.17
CA ALA A 342 2.23 -25.33 -19.27
C ALA A 342 1.29 -24.19 -18.86
N ASN A 343 0.89 -24.14 -17.60
CA ASN A 343 0.08 -23.06 -17.02
C ASN A 343 0.63 -22.68 -15.64
N PRO A 344 1.67 -21.83 -15.57
CA PRO A 344 2.35 -21.51 -14.32
C PRO A 344 1.41 -20.91 -13.27
N GLY A 345 1.14 -21.69 -12.23
CA GLY A 345 0.34 -21.24 -11.10
C GLY A 345 1.02 -20.16 -10.27
N ARG A 346 0.21 -19.23 -9.75
CA ARG A 346 0.56 -18.22 -8.73
C ARG A 346 -0.40 -18.31 -7.55
N ILE A 347 0.12 -18.04 -6.36
CA ILE A 347 -0.68 -17.99 -5.13
C ILE A 347 -0.63 -16.55 -4.62
N ILE A 348 -1.78 -15.91 -4.49
CA ILE A 348 -1.88 -14.56 -3.95
C ILE A 348 -2.43 -14.68 -2.54
N LEU A 349 -1.65 -14.21 -1.58
CA LEU A 349 -2.05 -14.06 -0.19
C LEU A 349 -2.51 -12.62 0.00
N ASP A 350 -3.78 -12.41 0.35
CA ASP A 350 -4.35 -11.08 0.48
C ASP A 350 -5.00 -10.89 1.86
N ALA A 351 -4.33 -10.13 2.73
CA ALA A 351 -4.82 -9.73 4.05
C ALA A 351 -5.63 -8.42 4.01
N ASN A 352 -5.98 -7.92 2.82
CA ASN A 352 -6.95 -6.84 2.65
C ASN A 352 -8.38 -7.36 2.44
N LEU A 353 -8.55 -8.62 2.04
CA LEU A 353 -9.85 -9.25 1.82
C LEU A 353 -10.48 -9.79 3.10
#